data_AF-A0AAX3G1A5-F1
#
_entry.id   AF-A0AAX3G1A5-F1
#
_cell.length_a   1.000
_cell.length_b   1.000
_cell.length_c   1.000
_cell.angle_alpha   90.00
_cell.angle_beta   90.00
_cell.angle_gamma   90.00
#
_symmetry.space_group_name_H-M   'P 1'
#
loop_
_entity.id
_entity.type
_entity.pdbx_description
1 polymer ?
#
loop_
_entity_poly.entity_id
_entity_poly.type
_entity_poly.pdbx_seq_one_letter_code
_entity_poly.pdbx_strand_id
1 'polypeptide(L)'
;MAIYTVENGQLKRVAEQLEEYSGQEWGDTWDGDDYMKSMGFHLWDDVKEVYRHYQRVADSANKHLPGILYIFDVQAHGDVMDYILVSDHLPDYLAVIAMLEPMCNRNAELKREVEAERVSGRRK
;
A
#
# COMPACT_ATOMS: atom_id res chain seq x y z
N MET A 1 -5.86 -2.96 10.54
CA MET A 1 -6.22 -2.24 9.33
C MET A 1 -6.75 -0.91 9.75
N ALA A 2 -6.17 0.13 9.19
CA ALA A 2 -6.59 1.50 9.31
C ALA A 2 -6.41 2.16 7.95
N ILE A 3 -7.28 3.12 7.65
CA ILE A 3 -7.21 3.90 6.42
C ILE A 3 -6.71 5.28 6.78
N TYR A 4 -5.68 5.73 6.07
CA TYR A 4 -5.03 7.01 6.26
C TYR A 4 -5.18 7.86 5.00
N THR A 5 -5.38 9.16 5.16
CA THR A 5 -5.02 10.16 4.15
C THR A 5 -3.74 10.85 4.57
N VAL A 6 -3.17 11.65 3.67
CA VAL A 6 -1.99 12.47 3.96
C VAL A 6 -2.40 13.93 3.93
N GLU A 7 -2.08 14.66 4.99
CA GLU A 7 -2.28 16.10 5.09
C GLU A 7 -0.98 16.74 5.59
N ASN A 8 -0.38 17.63 4.80
CA ASN A 8 0.89 18.30 5.12
C ASN A 8 2.04 17.32 5.44
N GLY A 9 2.13 16.24 4.66
CA GLY A 9 3.13 15.20 4.85
C GLY A 9 2.94 14.31 6.09
N GLN A 10 1.80 14.39 6.77
CA GLN A 10 1.48 13.57 7.94
C GLN A 10 0.30 12.64 7.66
N LEU A 11 0.38 11.41 8.19
CA LEU A 11 -0.72 10.45 8.11
C LEU A 11 -1.85 10.87 9.06
N LYS A 12 -3.06 10.91 8.53
CA LYS A 12 -4.28 11.16 9.30
C LYS A 12 -5.21 9.97 9.11
N ARG A 13 -5.55 9.29 10.20
CA ARG A 13 -6.50 8.17 10.17
C ARG A 13 -7.89 8.71 9.84
N VAL A 14 -8.53 8.15 8.83
CA VAL A 14 -9.85 8.56 8.33
C VAL A 14 -10.92 7.49 8.46
N ALA A 15 -10.55 6.21 8.53
CA ALA A 15 -11.47 5.10 8.74
C ALA A 15 -10.78 3.87 9.34
N GLU A 16 -11.56 2.87 9.72
CA GLU A 16 -11.06 1.57 10.14
C GLU A 16 -11.02 0.55 8.99
N GLN A 17 -11.88 0.75 7.99
CA GLN A 17 -12.05 -0.14 6.84
C GLN A 17 -12.14 0.66 5.54
N LEU A 18 -11.65 0.09 4.44
CA LEU A 18 -11.61 0.79 3.16
C LEU A 18 -13.01 0.85 2.53
N GLU A 19 -13.85 -0.13 2.80
CA GLU A 19 -15.26 -0.21 2.41
C GLU A 19 -16.05 0.96 2.99
N GLU A 20 -15.84 1.26 4.29
CA GLU A 20 -16.48 2.38 4.98
C GLU A 20 -16.13 3.73 4.33
N TYR A 21 -14.86 3.90 3.95
CA TYR A 21 -14.38 5.15 3.39
C TYR A 21 -14.70 5.31 1.89
N SER A 22 -14.59 4.23 1.12
CA SER A 22 -14.79 4.23 -0.34
C SER A 22 -16.25 4.07 -0.76
N GLY A 23 -17.09 3.48 0.11
CA GLY A 23 -18.44 3.03 -0.21
C GLY A 23 -18.47 1.86 -1.19
N GLN A 24 -17.32 1.25 -1.51
CA GLN A 24 -17.23 0.04 -2.34
C GLN A 24 -17.36 -1.18 -1.42
N GLU A 25 -18.26 -2.09 -1.77
CA GLU A 25 -18.39 -3.37 -1.05
C GLU A 25 -17.36 -4.38 -1.56
N TRP A 26 -16.86 -5.23 -0.66
CA TRP A 26 -15.99 -6.34 -1.00
C TRP A 26 -16.80 -7.47 -1.65
N GLY A 27 -16.34 -7.97 -2.80
CA GLY A 27 -16.93 -9.14 -3.44
C GLY A 27 -16.35 -10.45 -2.86
N ASP A 28 -17.22 -11.42 -2.55
CA ASP A 28 -16.83 -12.71 -1.93
C ASP A 28 -15.74 -13.49 -2.69
N THR A 29 -15.59 -13.25 -3.99
CA THR A 29 -14.61 -13.92 -4.87
C THR A 29 -13.40 -13.06 -5.22
N TRP A 30 -13.33 -11.82 -4.72
CA TRP A 30 -12.26 -10.89 -5.05
C TRP A 30 -11.05 -11.08 -4.16
N ASP A 31 -9.87 -10.99 -4.77
CA ASP A 31 -8.65 -10.69 -4.04
C ASP A 31 -8.45 -9.16 -3.91
N GLY A 32 -7.38 -8.74 -3.22
CA GLY A 32 -7.08 -7.33 -3.04
C GLY A 32 -6.83 -6.56 -4.35
N ASP A 33 -6.26 -7.21 -5.36
CA ASP A 33 -5.99 -6.55 -6.64
C ASP A 33 -7.28 -6.36 -7.42
N ASP A 34 -8.18 -7.34 -7.39
CA ASP A 34 -9.51 -7.25 -8.00
C ASP A 34 -10.36 -6.18 -7.32
N TYR A 35 -10.28 -6.06 -5.99
CA TYR A 35 -10.93 -4.99 -5.25
C TYR A 35 -10.41 -3.61 -5.69
N MET A 36 -9.09 -3.43 -5.79
CA MET A 36 -8.50 -2.16 -6.26
C MET A 36 -8.85 -1.83 -7.71
N LYS A 37 -8.83 -2.82 -8.60
CA LYS A 37 -9.27 -2.68 -10.00
C LYS A 37 -10.72 -2.31 -10.11
N SER A 38 -11.58 -2.90 -9.28
CA SER A 38 -13.01 -2.59 -9.26
C SER A 38 -13.26 -1.12 -8.97
N MET A 39 -12.39 -0.48 -8.16
CA MET A 39 -12.43 0.96 -7.87
C MET A 39 -11.76 1.81 -8.96
N GLY A 40 -11.00 1.24 -9.90
CA GLY A 40 -10.29 1.95 -10.97
C GLY A 40 -8.80 2.21 -10.71
N PHE A 41 -8.18 1.46 -9.80
CA PHE A 41 -6.73 1.48 -9.58
C PHE A 41 -6.06 0.27 -10.24
N HIS A 42 -4.83 0.42 -10.68
CA HIS A 42 -4.00 -0.68 -11.16
C HIS A 42 -2.72 -0.76 -10.33
N LEU A 43 -2.23 -1.99 -10.11
CA LEU A 43 -0.96 -2.19 -9.43
C LEU A 43 0.19 -1.62 -10.28
N TRP A 44 0.94 -0.70 -9.71
CA TRP A 44 2.07 -0.03 -10.35
C TRP A 44 3.41 -0.56 -9.84
N ASP A 45 3.52 -0.81 -8.54
CA ASP A 45 4.73 -1.32 -7.90
C ASP A 45 4.38 -2.24 -6.72
N ASP A 46 5.24 -3.22 -6.44
CA ASP A 46 5.10 -4.19 -5.36
C ASP A 46 6.47 -4.47 -4.72
N VAL A 47 6.66 -3.92 -3.53
CA VAL A 47 7.80 -4.25 -2.68
C VAL A 47 7.36 -5.32 -1.72
N LYS A 48 7.56 -6.58 -2.12
CA LYS A 48 7.17 -7.77 -1.36
C LYS A 48 7.51 -7.66 0.13
N GLU A 49 6.50 -7.88 0.98
CA GLU A 49 6.54 -7.80 2.46
C GLU A 49 6.66 -6.37 3.02
N VAL A 50 6.50 -5.34 2.18
CA VAL A 50 6.51 -3.93 2.62
C VAL A 50 5.25 -3.21 2.17
N TYR A 51 5.03 -3.09 0.86
CA TYR A 51 3.84 -2.44 0.34
C TYR A 51 3.49 -2.91 -1.07
N ARG A 52 2.21 -2.74 -1.44
CA ARG A 52 1.76 -2.64 -2.84
C ARG A 52 1.32 -1.22 -3.13
N HIS A 53 1.69 -0.71 -4.29
CA HIS A 53 1.40 0.65 -4.72
C HIS A 53 0.52 0.59 -5.97
N TYR A 54 -0.67 1.17 -5.86
CA TYR A 54 -1.64 1.24 -6.93
C TYR A 54 -1.83 2.68 -7.41
N GLN A 55 -2.02 2.84 -8.72
CA GLN A 55 -2.23 4.13 -9.36
C GLN A 55 -3.60 4.18 -10.06
N ARG A 56 -4.27 5.33 -9.96
CA ARG A 56 -5.53 5.60 -10.65
C ARG A 56 -5.33 5.51 -12.16
N VAL A 57 -6.25 4.81 -12.83
CA VAL A 57 -6.30 4.82 -14.31
C VAL A 57 -6.91 6.14 -14.78
N ALA A 58 -6.25 6.83 -15.72
CA ALA A 58 -6.62 8.18 -16.17
C ALA A 58 -8.09 8.31 -16.64
N ASP A 59 -8.63 7.27 -17.30
CA ASP A 59 -10.00 7.26 -17.83
C ASP A 59 -10.99 6.49 -16.93
N SER A 60 -10.68 6.28 -15.65
CA SER A 60 -11.60 5.58 -14.76
C SER A 60 -12.86 6.44 -14.57
N ALA A 61 -14.00 6.04 -15.14
CA ALA A 61 -15.31 6.64 -14.85
C ALA A 61 -15.82 6.33 -13.43
N ASN A 62 -14.98 5.70 -12.61
CA ASN A 62 -15.31 5.22 -11.29
C ASN A 62 -15.41 6.38 -10.29
N LYS A 63 -16.46 6.36 -9.46
CA LYS A 63 -16.77 7.40 -8.48
C LYS A 63 -16.19 7.11 -7.09
N HIS A 64 -15.65 5.92 -6.86
CA HIS A 64 -15.04 5.55 -5.57
C HIS A 64 -13.73 6.30 -5.37
N LEU A 65 -13.52 6.83 -4.15
CA LEU A 65 -12.33 7.57 -3.73
C LEU A 65 -11.99 8.78 -4.63
N PRO A 66 -12.92 9.75 -4.78
CA PRO A 66 -12.70 10.89 -5.66
C PRO A 66 -11.48 11.70 -5.21
N GLY A 67 -10.61 12.04 -6.17
CA GLY A 67 -9.41 12.84 -5.93
C GLY A 67 -8.20 12.04 -5.41
N ILE A 68 -8.35 10.75 -5.13
CA ILE A 68 -7.23 9.86 -4.77
C ILE A 68 -6.57 9.33 -6.06
N LEU A 69 -5.27 9.58 -6.22
CA LEU A 69 -4.49 9.10 -7.36
C LEU A 69 -3.63 7.89 -7.03
N TYR A 70 -3.19 7.76 -5.78
CA TYR A 70 -2.31 6.68 -5.36
C TYR A 70 -2.84 6.01 -4.09
N ILE A 71 -2.71 4.69 -4.02
CA ILE A 71 -2.99 3.90 -2.83
C ILE A 71 -1.76 3.08 -2.50
N PHE A 72 -1.32 3.15 -1.26
CA PHE A 72 -0.33 2.24 -0.70
C PHE A 72 -1.02 1.29 0.26
N ASP A 73 -0.95 0.01 -0.04
CA ASP A 73 -1.32 -1.11 0.83
C ASP A 73 -0.05 -1.52 1.58
N VAL A 74 0.08 -1.13 2.84
CA VAL A 74 1.32 -1.20 3.63
C VAL A 74 1.22 -2.30 4.68
N GLN A 75 2.24 -3.14 4.73
CA GLN A 75 2.38 -4.18 5.73
C GLN A 75 2.70 -3.55 7.10
N ALA A 76 1.74 -3.62 8.03
CA ALA A 76 1.91 -3.11 9.39
C ALA A 76 2.51 -4.18 10.32
N HIS A 77 1.71 -5.17 10.73
CA HIS A 77 2.12 -6.23 11.66
C HIS A 77 1.39 -7.55 11.39
N GLY A 78 2.15 -8.65 11.29
CA GLY A 78 1.59 -9.96 11.00
C GLY A 78 0.93 -9.96 9.62
N ASP A 79 -0.33 -10.40 9.55
CA ASP A 79 -1.12 -10.38 8.31
C ASP A 79 -1.96 -9.09 8.17
N VAL A 80 -1.72 -8.08 9.01
CA VAL A 80 -2.48 -6.83 8.99
C VAL A 80 -1.86 -5.84 8.02
N MET A 81 -2.71 -5.34 7.13
CA MET A 81 -2.41 -4.27 6.18
C MET A 81 -3.13 -2.97 6.58
N ASP A 82 -2.47 -1.85 6.32
CA ASP A 82 -3.04 -0.50 6.42
C ASP A 82 -3.00 0.19 5.05
N TYR A 83 -3.99 1.02 4.75
CA TYR A 83 -4.05 1.73 3.48
C TYR A 83 -3.72 3.21 3.66
N ILE A 84 -2.84 3.73 2.80
CA ILE A 84 -2.55 5.17 2.70
C ILE A 84 -3.07 5.67 1.36
N LEU A 85 -4.03 6.59 1.41
CA LEU A 85 -4.68 7.21 0.27
C LEU A 85 -4.06 8.57 0.01
N VAL A 86 -3.54 8.77 -1.20
CA VAL A 86 -2.81 9.98 -1.58
C VAL A 86 -3.49 10.63 -2.78
N SER A 87 -3.78 11.92 -2.64
CA SER A 87 -4.34 12.76 -3.71
C SER A 87 -3.27 13.19 -4.71
N ASP A 88 -3.66 14.00 -5.71
CA ASP A 88 -2.72 14.63 -6.64
C ASP A 88 -1.94 15.79 -6.00
N HIS A 89 -1.22 15.49 -4.92
CA HIS A 89 -0.38 16.45 -4.23
C HIS A 89 1.01 15.85 -4.05
N LEU A 90 1.94 16.30 -4.90
CA LEU A 90 3.31 15.77 -4.95
C LEU A 90 4.04 15.79 -3.59
N PRO A 91 3.96 16.84 -2.76
CA PRO A 91 4.60 16.83 -1.44
C PRO A 91 4.12 15.70 -0.54
N ASP A 92 2.81 15.40 -0.55
CA ASP A 92 2.24 14.33 0.26
C ASP A 92 2.65 12.95 -0.28
N TYR A 93 2.69 12.79 -1.60
CA TYR A 93 3.24 11.59 -2.23
C TYR A 93 4.69 11.35 -1.81
N LEU A 94 5.55 12.38 -1.93
CA LEU A 94 6.96 12.28 -1.54
C LEU A 94 7.13 12.00 -0.05
N ALA A 95 6.27 12.56 0.80
CA ALA A 95 6.27 12.26 2.23
C ALA A 95 5.99 10.77 2.49
N VAL A 96 5.02 10.17 1.79
CA VAL A 96 4.74 8.73 1.90
C VAL A 96 5.93 7.90 1.43
N ILE A 97 6.54 8.23 0.29
CA ILE A 97 7.73 7.52 -0.19
C ILE A 97 8.87 7.60 0.84
N ALA A 98 9.12 8.79 1.40
CA ALA A 98 10.14 8.96 2.44
C ALA A 98 9.83 8.17 3.72
N MET A 99 8.55 8.03 4.09
CA MET A 99 8.15 7.19 5.22
C MET A 99 8.37 5.69 4.96
N LEU A 100 8.20 5.22 3.73
CA LEU A 100 8.33 3.80 3.36
C LEU A 100 9.78 3.38 3.07
N GLU A 101 10.67 4.31 2.72
CA GLU A 101 12.07 4.04 2.39
C GLU A 101 12.81 3.25 3.51
N PRO A 102 12.74 3.61 4.80
CA PRO A 102 13.38 2.85 5.86
C PRO A 102 12.89 1.39 5.95
N MET A 103 11.60 1.15 5.69
CA MET A 103 11.02 -0.19 5.70
C MET A 103 11.56 -1.03 4.54
N CYS A 104 11.67 -0.43 3.35
CA CYS A 104 12.26 -1.07 2.17
C CYS A 104 13.72 -1.45 2.43
N ASN A 105 14.51 -0.54 3.00
CA ASN A 105 15.91 -0.77 3.31
C ASN A 105 16.06 -1.91 4.33
N ARG A 106 15.28 -1.90 5.42
CA ARG A 106 15.35 -2.97 6.41
C ARG A 106 14.93 -4.32 5.87
N ASN A 107 13.90 -4.38 5.01
CA ASN A 107 13.48 -5.61 4.36
C ASN A 107 14.59 -6.19 3.45
N ALA A 108 15.27 -5.32 2.69
CA ALA A 108 16.39 -5.73 1.84
C ALA A 108 17.61 -6.21 2.64
N GLU A 109 17.85 -5.66 3.82
CA GLU A 109 18.88 -6.15 4.75
C GLU A 109 18.51 -7.53 5.32
N LEU A 110 17.28 -7.68 5.83
CA LEU A 110 16.79 -8.93 6.40
C LEU A 110 16.85 -10.09 5.40
N LYS A 111 16.47 -9.84 4.14
CA LYS A 111 16.58 -10.85 3.07
C LYS A 111 18.03 -11.29 2.84
N ARG A 112 18.98 -10.35 2.88
CA ARG A 112 20.42 -10.65 2.77
C ARG A 112 20.94 -11.44 3.98
N GLU A 113 20.51 -11.08 5.19
CA GLU A 113 20.86 -11.82 6.43
C GLU A 113 20.36 -13.27 6.37
N VAL A 114 19.08 -13.48 6.02
CA VAL A 114 18.47 -14.82 5.89
C VAL A 114 19.14 -15.66 4.81
N GLU A 115 19.48 -15.07 3.66
CA GLU A 115 20.21 -15.77 2.60
C GLU A 115 21.62 -16.19 3.05
N ALA A 116 22.34 -15.31 3.75
CA ALA A 116 23.67 -15.62 4.28
C ALA A 116 23.63 -16.78 5.29
N GLU A 117 22.65 -16.81 6.19
CA GLU A 117 22.45 -17.91 7.14
C GLU A 117 22.11 -19.23 6.44
N ARG A 118 21.24 -19.21 5.42
CA ARG A 118 20.89 -20.42 4.63
C ARG A 118 22.10 -21.02 3.91
N VAL A 119 23.00 -20.18 3.39
CA VAL A 119 24.23 -20.63 2.72
C VAL A 119 25.25 -21.17 3.73
N SER A 120 25.37 -20.54 4.90
CA SER A 120 26.26 -20.99 5.99
C SER A 120 25.80 -22.33 6.60
N GLY A 121 24.50 -22.48 6.83
CA GLY A 121 23.90 -23.70 7.40
C GLY A 121 23.93 -24.92 6.48
N ARG A 122 23.97 -24.73 5.15
CA ARG A 122 24.14 -25.83 4.16
C ARG A 122 25.58 -26.33 4.00
N ARG A 123 26.57 -25.65 4.59
CA ARG A 123 27.99 -26.01 4.51
C ARG A 123 28.50 -26.77 5.75
N LYS A 124 27.61 -27.10 6.69
CA LYS A 124 27.87 -28.01 7.81
C LYS A 124 27.13 -29.32 7.60
#